data_AF-D8U4C6-F1
#
_entry.id   AF-D8U4C6-F1
#
_cell.length_a   1.000
_cell.length_b   1.000
_cell.length_c   1.000
_cell.angle_alpha   90.00
_cell.angle_beta   90.00
_cell.angle_gamma   90.00
#
_symmetry.space_group_name_H-M   'P 1'
#
loop_
_entity.id
_entity.type
_entity.pdbx_description
1 polymer ?
#
loop_
_entity_poly.entity_id
_entity_poly.type
_entity_poly.pdbx_seq_one_letter_code
_entity_poly.pdbx_strand_id
1 'polypeptide(L)'
;LEQGFDEDELLALELGVSSTAGLSEAQKVYKDKIKQKLAKRAAELKAEEEAVKERLARNLELGKRAYECGEYPASVRLLEQAVKDVGADTVLGGEAQLWLGLSYQACGREKDAIELYKDIEASHPSRKVKKQAADLRYILEAPRLEISEDERVKIPLIQSDSWRQKERASYSPKYNRPPAATKKDETYWDRVSLDAPDPLAMLPDKWYVRVAFAIVLLGATIYVNYAATGK
;
A
#
# COMPACT_ATOMS: atom_id res chain seq x y z
N LEU A 1 -1.15 0.36 -33.01
CA LEU A 1 -2.48 0.88 -33.42
C LEU A 1 -2.40 2.12 -34.32
N GLU A 2 -1.22 2.51 -34.84
CA GLU A 2 -1.10 3.69 -35.74
C GLU A 2 -1.24 3.38 -37.24
N GLN A 3 -1.34 2.10 -37.62
CA GLN A 3 -1.92 1.71 -38.90
C GLN A 3 -3.38 1.37 -38.63
N GLY A 4 -4.30 2.23 -39.07
CA GLY A 4 -5.73 2.20 -38.79
C GLY A 4 -6.49 1.03 -39.42
N PHE A 5 -5.97 -0.19 -39.30
CA PHE A 5 -6.74 -1.40 -39.57
C PHE A 5 -7.72 -1.61 -38.42
N ASP A 6 -8.99 -1.77 -38.77
CA ASP A 6 -10.03 -2.09 -37.80
C ASP A 6 -9.77 -3.48 -37.21
N GLU A 7 -10.10 -3.72 -35.93
CA GLU A 7 -9.84 -5.00 -35.24
C GLU A 7 -10.42 -6.20 -36.03
N ASP A 8 -11.53 -5.91 -36.70
CA ASP A 8 -12.31 -6.81 -37.51
C ASP A 8 -11.64 -7.17 -38.85
N GLU A 9 -10.86 -6.26 -39.42
CA GLU A 9 -10.06 -6.49 -40.64
C GLU A 9 -8.79 -7.27 -40.33
N LEU A 10 -8.16 -7.03 -39.17
CA LEU A 10 -7.02 -7.80 -38.68
C LEU A 10 -7.40 -9.27 -38.44
N LEU A 11 -8.54 -9.51 -37.78
CA LEU A 11 -9.05 -10.87 -37.58
C LEU A 11 -9.44 -11.54 -38.90
N ALA A 12 -9.98 -10.79 -39.87
CA ALA A 12 -10.29 -11.34 -41.19
C ALA A 12 -9.04 -11.74 -41.97
N LEU A 13 -7.99 -10.89 -41.91
CA LEU A 13 -6.69 -11.14 -42.52
C LEU A 13 -6.02 -12.39 -41.90
N GLU A 14 -6.09 -12.54 -40.58
CA GLU A 14 -5.56 -13.71 -39.85
C GLU A 14 -6.30 -15.00 -40.19
N LEU A 15 -7.58 -14.90 -40.55
CA LEU A 15 -8.40 -16.01 -41.07
C LEU A 15 -8.16 -16.26 -42.58
N GLY A 16 -7.27 -15.51 -43.23
CA GLY A 16 -6.87 -15.67 -44.64
C GLY A 16 -7.76 -14.95 -45.65
N VAL A 17 -8.63 -14.03 -45.22
CA VAL A 17 -9.57 -13.30 -46.09
C VAL A 17 -9.20 -11.81 -46.12
N SER A 18 -9.21 -11.21 -47.32
CA SER A 18 -8.80 -9.80 -47.52
C SER A 18 -9.83 -8.76 -47.03
N SER A 19 -11.06 -9.16 -46.72
CA SER A 19 -12.12 -8.25 -46.25
C SER A 19 -13.19 -9.01 -45.45
N THR A 20 -13.86 -8.32 -44.53
CA THR A 20 -14.98 -8.83 -43.73
C THR A 20 -16.16 -9.33 -44.59
N ALA A 21 -16.28 -8.86 -45.83
CA ALA A 21 -17.30 -9.29 -46.78
C ALA A 21 -17.07 -10.71 -47.34
N GLY A 22 -15.83 -11.20 -47.36
CA GLY A 22 -15.49 -12.53 -47.89
C GLY A 22 -15.65 -13.68 -46.87
N LEU A 23 -16.15 -13.38 -45.67
CA LEU A 23 -16.16 -14.32 -44.55
C LEU A 23 -17.39 -15.26 -44.61
N SER A 24 -17.15 -16.57 -44.56
CA SER A 24 -18.20 -17.59 -44.46
C SER A 24 -19.02 -17.44 -43.17
N GLU A 25 -20.29 -17.87 -43.16
CA GLU A 25 -21.16 -17.76 -41.97
C GLU A 25 -20.55 -18.44 -40.73
N ALA A 26 -19.90 -19.59 -40.92
CA ALA A 26 -19.18 -20.27 -39.84
C ALA A 26 -17.97 -19.47 -39.33
N GLN A 27 -17.25 -18.81 -40.23
CA GLN A 27 -16.09 -17.97 -39.90
C GLN A 27 -16.51 -16.68 -39.18
N LYS A 28 -17.69 -16.12 -39.49
CA LYS A 28 -18.28 -14.98 -38.76
C LYS A 28 -18.54 -15.33 -37.30
N VAL A 29 -19.19 -16.46 -37.04
CA VAL A 29 -19.44 -16.94 -35.67
C VAL A 29 -18.13 -17.23 -34.92
N TYR A 30 -17.12 -17.76 -35.61
CA TYR A 30 -15.82 -18.02 -35.01
C TYR A 30 -15.06 -16.71 -34.69
N LYS A 31 -15.11 -15.71 -35.58
CA LYS A 31 -14.58 -14.36 -35.36
C LYS A 31 -15.16 -13.74 -34.09
N ASP A 32 -16.47 -13.77 -33.93
CA ASP A 32 -17.13 -13.18 -32.73
C ASP A 32 -16.70 -13.89 -31.44
N LYS A 33 -16.58 -15.22 -31.48
CA LYS A 33 -16.08 -16.02 -30.35
C LYS A 33 -14.61 -15.73 -30.03
N ILE A 34 -13.76 -15.54 -31.03
CA ILE A 34 -12.35 -15.15 -30.84
C ILE A 34 -12.30 -13.77 -30.19
N LYS A 35 -13.05 -12.80 -30.71
CA LYS A 35 -13.11 -11.44 -30.16
C LYS A 35 -13.53 -11.46 -28.69
N GLN A 36 -14.57 -12.22 -28.35
CA GLN A 36 -14.99 -12.39 -26.95
C GLN A 36 -13.90 -13.02 -26.07
N LYS A 37 -13.18 -14.04 -26.55
CA LYS A 37 -12.09 -14.67 -25.79
C LYS A 37 -10.89 -13.74 -25.61
N LEU A 38 -10.52 -13.00 -26.65
CA LEU A 38 -9.43 -12.02 -26.59
C LEU A 38 -9.77 -10.87 -25.63
N ALA A 39 -11.00 -10.35 -25.71
CA ALA A 39 -11.47 -9.31 -24.79
C ALA A 39 -11.50 -9.81 -23.33
N LYS A 40 -11.97 -11.03 -23.08
CA LYS A 40 -11.94 -11.65 -21.73
C LYS A 40 -10.52 -11.80 -21.23
N ARG A 41 -9.62 -12.38 -22.03
CA ARG A 41 -8.22 -12.57 -21.65
C ARG A 41 -7.49 -11.24 -21.44
N ALA A 42 -7.77 -10.22 -22.26
CA ALA A 42 -7.23 -8.88 -22.08
C ALA A 42 -7.74 -8.24 -20.77
N ALA A 43 -9.01 -8.45 -20.40
CA ALA A 43 -9.55 -7.99 -19.13
C ALA A 43 -8.95 -8.73 -17.93
N GLU A 44 -8.79 -10.05 -18.03
CA GLU A 44 -8.14 -10.88 -17.01
C GLU A 44 -6.68 -10.45 -16.79
N LEU A 45 -5.91 -10.29 -17.87
CA LEU A 45 -4.53 -9.79 -17.80
C LEU A 45 -4.44 -8.40 -17.16
N LYS A 46 -5.36 -7.48 -17.51
CA LYS A 46 -5.42 -6.16 -16.87
C LYS A 46 -5.70 -6.25 -15.37
N ALA A 47 -6.64 -7.10 -14.97
CA ALA A 47 -6.96 -7.29 -13.55
C ALA A 47 -5.78 -7.91 -12.78
N GLU A 48 -5.06 -8.87 -13.38
CA GLU A 48 -3.85 -9.45 -12.81
C GLU A 48 -2.74 -8.40 -12.66
N GLU A 49 -2.50 -7.58 -13.68
CA GLU A 49 -1.53 -6.47 -13.63
C GLU A 49 -1.89 -5.44 -12.57
N GLU A 50 -3.17 -5.09 -12.42
CA GLU A 50 -3.66 -4.18 -11.37
C GLU A 50 -3.44 -4.77 -9.98
N ALA A 51 -3.78 -6.05 -9.76
CA ALA A 51 -3.54 -6.72 -8.49
C ALA A 51 -2.04 -6.80 -8.14
N VAL A 52 -1.18 -7.01 -9.14
CA VAL A 52 0.28 -6.98 -8.95
C VAL A 52 0.72 -5.57 -8.57
N LYS A 53 0.24 -4.52 -9.24
CA LYS A 53 0.56 -3.12 -8.90
C LYS A 53 0.12 -2.76 -7.48
N GLU A 54 -1.08 -3.17 -7.07
CA GLU A 54 -1.58 -2.95 -5.71
C GLU A 54 -0.73 -3.66 -4.67
N ARG A 55 -0.34 -4.91 -4.93
CA ARG A 55 0.55 -5.66 -4.04
C ARG A 55 1.91 -4.98 -3.90
N LEU A 56 2.46 -4.49 -5.01
CA LEU A 56 3.72 -3.77 -5.07
C LEU A 56 3.64 -2.41 -4.34
N ALA A 57 2.49 -1.72 -4.44
CA ALA A 57 2.26 -0.45 -3.76
C ALA A 57 2.06 -0.60 -2.24
N ARG A 58 1.62 -1.77 -1.76
CA ARG A 58 1.34 -2.00 -0.33
C ARG A 58 2.55 -1.67 0.57
N ASN A 59 3.74 -2.16 0.23
CA ASN A 59 4.94 -1.93 1.05
C ASN A 59 5.33 -0.44 1.08
N LEU A 60 5.11 0.26 -0.03
CA LEU A 60 5.35 1.70 -0.15
C LEU A 60 4.38 2.48 0.77
N GLU A 61 3.09 2.15 0.75
CA GLU A 61 2.10 2.79 1.62
C GLU A 61 2.35 2.51 3.11
N LEU A 62 2.67 1.25 3.46
CA LEU A 62 3.03 0.89 4.84
C LEU A 62 4.29 1.63 5.30
N GLY A 63 5.29 1.77 4.43
CA GLY A 63 6.51 2.53 4.70
C GLY A 63 6.21 4.02 4.97
N LYS A 64 5.43 4.67 4.11
CA LYS A 64 4.96 6.05 4.32
C LYS A 64 4.24 6.21 5.65
N ARG A 65 3.33 5.30 5.97
CA ARG A 65 2.58 5.35 7.23
C ARG A 65 3.47 5.19 8.45
N ALA A 66 4.47 4.31 8.39
CA ALA A 66 5.46 4.15 9.46
C ALA A 66 6.31 5.43 9.63
N TYR A 67 6.69 6.07 8.52
CA TYR A 67 7.38 7.37 8.55
C TYR A 67 6.54 8.45 9.24
N GLU A 68 5.26 8.57 8.86
CA GLU A 68 4.32 9.52 9.47
C GLU A 68 4.11 9.28 10.98
N CYS A 69 4.20 8.02 11.43
CA CYS A 69 4.11 7.65 12.84
C CYS A 69 5.42 7.90 13.62
N GLY A 70 6.51 8.33 12.96
CA GLY A 70 7.82 8.52 13.58
C GLY A 70 8.65 7.25 13.73
N GLU A 71 8.18 6.10 13.22
CA GLU A 71 8.93 4.83 13.23
C GLU A 71 9.89 4.76 12.04
N TYR A 72 10.86 5.68 11.99
CA TYR A 72 11.77 5.82 10.86
C TYR A 72 12.58 4.55 10.54
N PRO A 73 13.10 3.77 11.51
CA PRO A 73 13.80 2.52 11.20
C PRO A 73 12.90 1.45 10.56
N ALA A 74 11.62 1.39 10.95
CA ALA A 74 10.66 0.48 10.33
C ALA A 74 10.31 0.91 8.91
N SER A 75 10.14 2.22 8.70
CA SER A 75 9.94 2.82 7.38
C SER A 75 11.07 2.45 6.41
N VAL A 76 12.33 2.60 6.83
CA VAL A 76 13.49 2.25 6.01
C VAL A 76 13.41 0.81 5.49
N ARG A 77 13.14 -0.17 6.38
CA ARG A 77 13.06 -1.59 5.97
C ARG A 77 11.95 -1.86 4.96
N LEU A 78 10.77 -1.27 5.18
CA LEU A 78 9.62 -1.45 4.29
C LEU A 78 9.86 -0.81 2.93
N LEU A 79 10.50 0.36 2.90
CA LEU A 79 10.83 1.07 1.66
C LEU A 79 11.97 0.38 0.90
N GLU A 80 12.97 -0.17 1.57
CA GLU A 80 13.99 -1.01 0.94
C GLU A 80 13.39 -2.27 0.30
N GLN A 81 12.41 -2.89 0.96
CA GLN A 81 11.66 -4.02 0.38
C GLN A 81 10.83 -3.56 -0.83
N ALA A 82 10.12 -2.43 -0.72
CA ALA A 82 9.35 -1.87 -1.84
C ALA A 82 10.24 -1.58 -3.07
N VAL A 83 11.43 -1.02 -2.88
CA VAL A 83 12.37 -0.75 -3.98
C VAL A 83 12.85 -2.07 -4.63
N LYS A 84 13.08 -3.12 -3.84
CA LYS A 84 13.46 -4.44 -4.35
C LYS A 84 12.32 -5.10 -5.14
N ASP A 85 11.09 -4.97 -4.66
CA ASP A 85 9.91 -5.61 -5.26
C ASP A 85 9.50 -4.93 -6.57
N VAL A 86 9.52 -3.59 -6.61
CA VAL A 86 9.05 -2.81 -7.76
C VAL A 86 10.18 -2.58 -8.79
N GLY A 87 11.42 -2.50 -8.33
CA GLY A 87 12.58 -2.10 -9.13
C GLY A 87 12.80 -0.58 -9.15
N ALA A 88 14.07 -0.18 -9.08
CA ALA A 88 14.49 1.21 -8.91
C ALA A 88 14.11 2.15 -10.07
N ASP A 89 14.08 1.66 -11.30
CA ASP A 89 13.87 2.50 -12.50
C ASP A 89 12.40 2.84 -12.78
N THR A 90 11.48 2.23 -12.03
CA THR A 90 10.05 2.45 -12.20
C THR A 90 9.60 3.74 -11.51
N VAL A 91 8.46 4.31 -11.92
CA VAL A 91 7.93 5.53 -11.29
C VAL A 91 7.62 5.31 -9.80
N LEU A 92 7.03 4.16 -9.45
CA LEU A 92 6.73 3.78 -8.07
C LEU A 92 8.01 3.50 -7.27
N GLY A 93 9.00 2.86 -7.89
CA GLY A 93 10.32 2.63 -7.30
C GLY A 93 11.05 3.93 -7.00
N GLY A 94 11.06 4.88 -7.94
CA GLY A 94 11.62 6.21 -7.73
C GLY A 94 10.93 6.98 -6.60
N GLU A 95 9.60 6.87 -6.48
CA GLU A 95 8.88 7.43 -5.32
C GLU A 95 9.31 6.75 -4.01
N ALA A 96 9.39 5.42 -3.98
CA ALA A 96 9.86 4.69 -2.81
C ALA A 96 11.31 5.08 -2.42
N GLN A 97 12.20 5.29 -3.38
CA GLN A 97 13.56 5.76 -3.16
C GLN A 97 13.61 7.19 -2.58
N LEU A 98 12.74 8.09 -3.05
CA LEU A 98 12.63 9.44 -2.46
C LEU A 98 12.20 9.37 -0.99
N TRP A 99 11.20 8.56 -0.67
CA TRP A 99 10.77 8.33 0.72
C TRP A 99 11.82 7.62 1.57
N LEU A 100 12.62 6.74 0.95
CA LEU A 100 13.74 6.08 1.63
C LEU A 100 14.81 7.09 2.03
N GLY A 101 15.14 8.04 1.14
CA GLY A 101 16.07 9.13 1.44
C GLY A 101 15.60 10.01 2.61
N LEU A 102 14.31 10.36 2.63
CA LEU A 102 13.71 11.08 3.77
C LEU A 102 13.79 10.26 5.06
N SER A 103 13.53 8.96 4.99
CA SER A 103 13.62 8.05 6.14
C SER A 103 15.06 7.93 6.65
N TYR A 104 16.07 7.91 5.77
CA TYR A 104 17.49 7.95 6.16
C TYR A 104 17.87 9.25 6.86
N GLN A 105 17.43 10.40 6.34
CA GLN A 105 17.62 11.69 6.99
C GLN A 105 17.02 11.67 8.41
N ALA A 106 15.79 11.17 8.56
CA ALA A 106 15.11 11.10 9.86
C ALA A 106 15.82 10.15 10.86
N CYS A 107 16.55 9.15 10.37
CA CYS A 107 17.39 8.27 11.19
C CYS A 107 18.78 8.85 11.50
N GLY A 108 19.08 10.09 11.07
CA GLY A 108 20.40 10.71 11.22
C GLY A 108 21.46 10.19 10.23
N ARG A 109 21.06 9.41 9.22
CA ARG A 109 21.92 8.88 8.15
C ARG A 109 21.94 9.85 6.95
N GLU A 110 22.29 11.11 7.20
CA GLU A 110 22.24 12.17 6.17
C GLU A 110 23.19 11.90 4.98
N LYS A 111 24.36 11.30 5.24
CA LYS A 111 25.34 10.97 4.18
C LYS A 111 24.76 9.98 3.17
N ASP A 112 24.14 8.91 3.66
CA ASP A 112 23.51 7.88 2.84
C ASP A 112 22.32 8.45 2.04
N ALA A 113 21.58 9.40 2.63
CA ALA A 113 20.50 10.11 1.93
C ALA A 113 21.03 10.94 0.75
N ILE A 114 22.14 11.67 0.95
CA ILE A 114 22.77 12.48 -0.10
C ILE A 114 23.31 11.59 -1.24
N GLU A 115 23.96 10.48 -0.89
CA GLU A 115 24.46 9.51 -1.89
C GLU A 115 23.32 8.91 -2.69
N LEU A 116 22.24 8.48 -2.02
CA LEU A 116 21.04 7.97 -2.68
C LEU A 116 20.43 9.00 -3.64
N TYR A 117 20.33 10.28 -3.27
CA TYR A 117 19.80 11.29 -4.18
C TYR A 117 20.70 11.55 -5.39
N LYS A 118 22.03 11.50 -5.22
CA LYS A 118 22.99 11.58 -6.33
C LYS A 118 22.81 10.40 -7.30
N ASP A 119 22.61 9.19 -6.77
CA ASP A 119 22.37 8.01 -7.58
C ASP A 119 21.06 8.10 -8.38
N ILE A 120 19.98 8.59 -7.77
CA ILE A 120 18.69 8.79 -8.45
C ILE A 120 18.82 9.81 -9.59
N GLU A 121 19.53 10.92 -9.36
CA GLU A 121 19.80 11.94 -10.36
C GLU A 121 20.61 11.43 -11.57
N ALA A 122 21.50 10.47 -11.35
CA ALA A 122 22.26 9.85 -12.42
C ALA A 122 21.43 8.78 -13.17
N SER A 123 20.84 7.84 -12.43
CA SER A 123 20.29 6.58 -12.98
C SER A 123 18.86 6.69 -13.51
N HIS A 124 17.95 7.40 -12.81
CA HIS A 124 16.52 7.18 -12.99
C HIS A 124 15.95 7.68 -14.34
N PRO A 125 15.08 6.93 -15.05
CA PRO A 125 14.58 7.37 -16.37
C PRO A 125 13.63 8.59 -16.30
N SER A 126 12.88 8.75 -15.20
CA SER A 126 11.93 9.86 -15.03
C SER A 126 12.59 11.17 -14.61
N ARG A 127 12.44 12.22 -15.45
CA ARG A 127 12.93 13.58 -15.16
C ARG A 127 12.30 14.19 -13.91
N LYS A 128 11.03 13.87 -13.61
CA LYS A 128 10.33 14.40 -12.43
C LYS A 128 10.99 13.93 -11.14
N VAL A 129 11.29 12.63 -11.05
CA VAL A 129 11.96 12.01 -9.89
C VAL A 129 13.36 12.57 -9.72
N LYS A 130 14.12 12.72 -10.82
CA LYS A 130 15.45 13.36 -10.80
C LYS A 130 15.41 14.78 -10.24
N LYS A 131 14.45 15.59 -10.70
CA LYS A 131 14.29 16.95 -10.19
C LYS A 131 13.98 16.97 -8.69
N GLN A 132 13.07 16.09 -8.24
CA GLN A 132 12.72 15.99 -6.82
C GLN A 132 13.93 15.56 -5.96
N ALA A 133 14.74 14.61 -6.43
CA ALA A 133 15.97 14.21 -5.75
C ALA A 133 16.98 15.38 -5.68
N ALA A 134 17.14 16.15 -6.76
CA ALA A 134 18.01 17.33 -6.79
C ALA A 134 17.58 18.42 -5.81
N ASP A 135 16.27 18.69 -5.74
CA ASP A 135 15.70 19.66 -4.81
C ASP A 135 15.94 19.21 -3.35
N LEU A 136 15.73 17.92 -3.04
CA LEU A 136 15.98 17.36 -1.71
C LEU A 136 17.46 17.35 -1.33
N ARG A 137 18.35 16.97 -2.26
CA ARG A 137 19.79 17.06 -2.06
C ARG A 137 20.22 18.49 -1.76
N TYR A 138 19.71 19.46 -2.52
CA TYR A 138 20.04 20.88 -2.31
C TYR A 138 19.67 21.36 -0.91
N ILE A 139 18.51 20.93 -0.39
CA ILE A 139 18.08 21.25 0.98
C ILE A 139 19.03 20.62 2.02
N LEU A 140 19.48 19.38 1.78
CA LEU A 140 20.38 18.67 2.70
C LEU A 140 21.81 19.21 2.70
N GLU A 141 22.33 19.60 1.54
CA GLU A 141 23.69 20.14 1.40
C GLU A 141 23.77 21.62 1.81
N ALA A 142 22.63 22.30 1.97
CA ALA A 142 22.60 23.71 2.34
C ALA A 142 23.31 23.96 3.69
N PRO A 143 24.24 24.93 3.76
CA PRO A 143 24.89 25.28 5.01
C PRO A 143 23.87 25.85 6.00
N ARG A 144 24.00 25.48 7.27
CA ARG A 144 23.16 26.04 8.32
C ARG A 144 23.45 27.54 8.46
N LEU A 145 22.41 28.35 8.45
CA LEU A 145 22.53 29.78 8.68
C LEU A 145 22.86 30.03 10.16
N GLU A 146 24.06 30.54 10.44
CA GLU A 146 24.45 30.94 11.79
C GLU A 146 23.89 32.32 12.10
N ILE A 147 22.83 32.37 12.93
CA ILE A 147 22.23 33.63 13.39
C ILE A 147 22.99 34.09 14.64
N SER A 148 23.61 35.26 14.55
CA SER A 148 24.33 35.92 15.66
C SER A 148 23.39 36.24 16.82
N GLU A 149 23.89 36.36 18.05
CA GLU A 149 23.04 36.69 19.22
C GLU A 149 22.36 38.05 19.10
N ASP A 150 22.99 38.97 18.36
CA ASP A 150 22.52 40.34 18.14
C ASP A 150 21.33 40.38 17.19
N GLU A 151 21.27 39.44 16.23
CA GLU A 151 20.14 39.24 15.33
C GLU A 151 18.97 38.48 15.98
N ARG A 152 19.21 37.79 17.10
CA ARG A 152 18.17 37.04 17.80
C ARG A 152 17.26 37.99 18.57
N VAL A 153 15.99 38.04 18.16
CA VAL A 153 14.94 38.69 18.95
C VAL A 153 14.71 37.89 20.24
N LYS A 154 15.12 38.45 21.38
CA LYS A 154 14.85 37.87 22.70
C LYS A 154 13.40 38.15 23.07
N ILE A 155 12.53 37.14 22.92
CA ILE A 155 11.14 37.22 23.39
C ILE A 155 11.17 37.12 24.91
N PRO A 156 10.77 38.16 25.66
CA PRO A 156 10.71 38.08 27.11
C PRO A 156 9.66 37.04 27.51
N LEU A 157 10.03 36.16 28.45
CA LEU A 157 9.08 35.23 29.07
C LEU A 157 8.05 36.07 29.84
N ILE A 158 6.80 36.05 29.38
CA ILE A 158 5.68 36.67 30.08
C ILE A 158 5.46 35.86 31.36
N GLN A 159 5.94 36.38 32.51
CA GLN A 159 5.85 35.69 33.81
C GLN A 159 4.42 35.65 34.38
N SER A 160 3.47 36.36 33.78
CA SER A 160 2.07 36.33 34.21
C SER A 160 1.12 36.38 33.00
N ASP A 161 0.39 35.30 32.80
CA ASP A 161 -0.82 35.22 31.98
C ASP A 161 -1.98 36.04 32.60
N SER A 162 -1.73 37.27 33.05
CA SER A 162 -2.73 38.12 33.73
C SER A 162 -3.94 38.44 32.83
N TRP A 163 -3.73 38.46 31.51
CA TRP A 163 -4.77 38.58 30.50
C TRP A 163 -5.57 37.28 30.28
N ARG A 164 -5.00 36.11 30.61
CA ARG A 164 -5.62 34.78 30.47
C ARG A 164 -6.28 34.29 31.77
N GLN A 165 -5.90 34.87 32.91
CA GLN A 165 -6.33 34.43 34.24
C GLN A 165 -7.71 34.96 34.64
N LYS A 166 -8.14 36.12 34.11
CA LYS A 166 -9.41 36.77 34.52
C LYS A 166 -10.68 36.06 34.06
N GLU A 167 -10.60 35.16 33.08
CA GLU A 167 -11.77 34.40 32.58
C GLU A 167 -11.76 32.92 33.00
N ARG A 168 -10.71 32.45 33.67
CA ARG A 168 -10.72 31.11 34.29
C ARG A 168 -11.35 31.19 35.67
N ALA A 169 -12.63 31.55 35.73
CA ALA A 169 -13.48 31.05 36.81
C ALA A 169 -13.29 29.54 36.84
N SER A 170 -12.94 29.00 38.01
CA SER A 170 -12.44 27.64 38.19
C SER A 170 -13.50 26.59 37.84
N TYR A 171 -13.72 26.34 36.55
CA TYR A 171 -14.45 25.17 36.09
C TYR A 171 -13.50 23.98 36.19
N SER A 172 -13.64 23.25 37.30
CA SER A 172 -13.12 21.89 37.44
C SER A 172 -14.10 20.97 36.73
N PRO A 173 -13.84 20.49 35.50
CA PRO A 173 -14.69 19.47 34.93
C PRO A 173 -14.54 18.23 35.80
N LYS A 174 -15.65 17.74 36.37
CA LYS A 174 -15.71 16.43 37.03
C LYS A 174 -15.56 15.34 35.97
N TYR A 175 -14.34 15.15 35.47
CA TYR A 175 -14.03 13.95 34.70
C TYR A 175 -13.85 12.82 35.71
N ASN A 176 -14.75 11.83 35.67
CA ASN A 176 -14.42 10.49 36.13
C ASN A 176 -13.16 10.08 35.38
N ARG A 177 -11.99 10.14 36.02
CA ARG A 177 -10.77 9.56 35.44
C ARG A 177 -11.05 8.07 35.28
N PRO A 178 -11.10 7.51 34.06
CA PRO A 178 -10.97 6.08 33.93
C PRO A 178 -9.65 5.68 34.60
N PRO A 179 -9.60 4.53 35.29
CA PRO A 179 -8.37 4.05 35.93
C PRO A 179 -7.25 4.03 34.89
N ALA A 180 -6.04 4.41 35.31
CA ALA A 180 -4.89 4.53 34.43
C ALA A 180 -4.71 3.25 33.61
N ALA A 181 -5.09 3.30 32.34
CA ALA A 181 -4.80 2.22 31.41
C ALA A 181 -3.28 2.15 31.31
N THR A 182 -2.70 1.03 31.74
CA THR A 182 -1.31 0.67 31.48
C THR A 182 -1.15 0.61 29.97
N LYS A 183 -0.75 1.71 29.34
CA LYS A 183 -0.37 1.70 27.93
C LYS A 183 0.90 0.86 27.85
N LYS A 184 0.77 -0.37 27.37
CA LYS A 184 1.91 -1.05 26.76
C LYS A 184 2.27 -0.20 25.54
N ASP A 185 3.56 0.01 25.30
CA ASP A 185 4.05 0.69 24.11
C ASP A 185 3.79 -0.20 22.89
N GLU A 186 2.54 -0.23 22.44
CA GLU A 186 2.10 -0.98 21.27
C GLU A 186 2.80 -0.38 20.04
N THR A 187 3.77 -1.14 19.53
CA THR A 187 4.52 -0.79 18.32
C THR A 187 3.58 -0.97 17.12
N TYR A 188 3.82 -0.31 15.98
CA TYR A 188 3.00 -0.46 14.77
C TYR A 188 2.69 -1.93 14.39
N TRP A 189 3.64 -2.83 14.62
CA TRP A 189 3.50 -4.27 14.39
C TRP A 189 2.37 -4.94 15.21
N ASP A 190 2.00 -4.38 16.36
CA ASP A 190 0.88 -4.87 17.18
C ASP A 190 -0.49 -4.44 16.60
N ARG A 191 -0.50 -3.42 15.74
CA ARG A 191 -1.72 -2.86 15.13
C ARG A 191 -2.01 -3.44 13.75
N VAL A 192 -1.02 -4.08 13.13
CA VAL A 192 -1.16 -4.78 11.85
C VAL A 192 -1.41 -6.24 12.17
N SER A 193 -2.63 -6.72 11.90
CA SER A 193 -2.94 -8.15 11.97
C SER A 193 -2.15 -8.90 10.88
N LEU A 194 -0.97 -9.41 11.25
CA LEU A 194 -0.15 -10.32 10.42
C LEU A 194 -0.61 -11.78 10.54
N ASP A 195 -1.59 -12.05 11.40
CA ASP A 195 -2.12 -13.40 11.59
C ASP A 195 -2.85 -13.88 10.33
N ALA A 196 -2.52 -15.10 9.90
CA ALA A 196 -3.31 -15.82 8.92
C ALA A 196 -4.77 -15.90 9.40
N PRO A 197 -5.77 -15.80 8.51
CA PRO A 197 -7.17 -15.86 8.93
C PRO A 197 -7.39 -17.11 9.77
N ASP A 198 -7.83 -16.92 11.02
CA ASP A 198 -8.00 -18.01 11.97
C ASP A 198 -8.84 -19.11 11.30
N PRO A 199 -8.36 -20.37 11.24
CA PRO A 199 -9.13 -21.46 10.62
C PRO A 199 -10.45 -21.72 11.36
N LEU A 200 -10.63 -21.14 12.54
CA LEU A 200 -11.83 -21.22 13.37
C LEU A 200 -12.75 -20.00 13.25
N ALA A 201 -12.34 -18.91 12.57
CA ALA A 201 -13.20 -17.74 12.35
C ALA A 201 -14.39 -18.04 11.43
N MET A 202 -14.31 -19.12 10.65
CA MET A 202 -15.41 -19.61 9.82
C MET A 202 -16.52 -20.28 10.65
N LEU A 203 -16.25 -20.65 11.91
CA LEU A 203 -17.24 -21.28 12.79
C LEU A 203 -18.07 -20.23 13.54
N PRO A 204 -19.38 -20.45 13.71
CA PRO A 204 -20.24 -19.53 14.45
C PRO A 204 -19.71 -19.30 15.87
N ASP A 205 -19.81 -18.04 16.31
CA ASP A 205 -19.13 -17.51 17.50
C ASP A 205 -19.64 -18.12 18.82
N LYS A 206 -20.90 -18.57 18.81
CA LYS A 206 -21.55 -19.14 19.99
C LYS A 206 -21.21 -20.62 20.15
N TRP A 207 -20.57 -20.98 21.27
CA TRP A 207 -20.07 -22.34 21.54
C TRP A 207 -21.12 -23.44 21.39
N TYR A 208 -22.37 -23.18 21.77
CA TYR A 208 -23.46 -24.16 21.65
C TYR A 208 -23.84 -24.49 20.20
N VAL A 209 -23.61 -23.57 19.25
CA VAL A 209 -23.83 -23.83 17.82
C VAL A 209 -22.79 -24.79 17.28
N ARG A 210 -21.55 -24.71 17.79
CA ARG A 210 -20.46 -25.64 17.46
C ARG A 210 -20.76 -27.04 17.98
N VAL A 211 -21.27 -27.14 19.21
CA VAL A 211 -21.72 -28.42 19.80
C VAL A 211 -22.89 -29.01 18.99
N ALA A 212 -23.87 -28.19 18.60
CA ALA A 212 -24.99 -28.64 17.76
C ALA A 212 -24.51 -29.16 16.39
N PHE A 213 -23.60 -28.45 15.72
CA PHE A 213 -23.00 -28.91 14.46
C PHE A 213 -22.25 -30.24 14.61
N ALA A 214 -21.49 -30.40 15.70
CA ALA A 214 -20.78 -31.65 15.98
C ALA A 214 -21.76 -32.81 16.20
N ILE A 215 -22.85 -32.60 16.95
CA ILE A 215 -23.89 -33.63 17.18
C ILE A 215 -24.56 -34.01 15.86
N VAL A 216 -24.89 -33.02 15.01
CA VAL A 216 -25.51 -33.28 13.70
C VAL A 216 -24.57 -34.07 12.79
N LEU A 217 -23.28 -33.71 12.74
CA LEU A 217 -22.29 -34.46 11.96
C LEU A 217 -22.10 -35.89 12.48
N LEU A 218 -22.04 -36.07 13.80
CA LEU A 218 -21.90 -37.39 14.42
C LEU A 218 -23.15 -38.26 14.22
N GLY A 219 -24.34 -37.65 14.29
CA GLY A 219 -25.59 -38.31 13.94
C GLY A 219 -25.65 -38.71 12.46
N ALA A 220 -25.20 -37.84 11.56
CA ALA A 220 -25.13 -38.11 10.13
C ALA A 220 -24.11 -39.22 9.80
N THR A 221 -22.94 -39.25 10.45
CA THR A 221 -21.96 -40.31 10.23
C THR A 221 -22.46 -41.65 10.75
N ILE A 222 -23.11 -41.68 11.91
CA ILE A 222 -23.76 -42.90 12.43
C ILE A 222 -24.88 -43.35 11.49
N TYR A 223 -25.72 -42.43 11.01
CA TYR A 223 -26.82 -42.75 10.09
C TYR A 223 -26.29 -43.29 8.75
N VAL A 224 -25.29 -42.65 8.15
CA VAL A 224 -24.67 -43.12 6.90
C VAL A 224 -24.00 -44.48 7.11
N ASN A 225 -23.33 -44.69 8.25
CA ASN A 225 -22.72 -45.98 8.55
C ASN A 225 -23.77 -47.07 8.79
N TYR A 226 -24.87 -46.74 9.47
CA TYR A 226 -26.03 -47.64 9.65
C TYR A 226 -26.70 -47.96 8.31
N ALA A 227 -26.93 -46.97 7.46
CA ALA A 227 -27.47 -47.14 6.11
C ALA A 227 -26.52 -47.94 5.19
N ALA A 228 -25.21 -47.88 5.42
CA ALA A 228 -24.20 -48.66 4.70
C ALA A 228 -24.01 -50.08 5.25
N THR A 229 -24.42 -50.37 6.49
CA THR A 229 -24.23 -51.68 7.15
C THR A 229 -25.52 -52.47 7.41
N GLY A 230 -26.72 -51.92 7.20
CA GLY A 230 -27.97 -52.68 7.16
C GLY A 230 -28.15 -53.41 5.82
N LYS A 231 -28.63 -54.66 5.69
CA LYS A 231 -29.53 -55.47 6.51
C LYS A 231 -30.68 -54.71 7.17
#